data_AF-A0A7D5R7H3-F1
#
_entry.id   AF-A0A7D5R7H3-F1
#
_cell.length_a   1.000
_cell.length_b   1.000
_cell.length_c   1.000
_cell.angle_alpha   90.00
_cell.angle_beta   90.00
_cell.angle_gamma   90.00
#
_symmetry.space_group_name_H-M   'P 1'
#
loop_
_entity.id
_entity.type
_entity.pdbx_description
1 polymer ?
#
loop_
_entity_poly.entity_id
_entity_poly.type
_entity_poly.pdbx_seq_one_letter_code
_entity_poly.pdbx_strand_id
1 'polypeptide(L)'
;MGSFVPVTPIQLQIRKIIFENHNDVDEKFTNDEIFEKIKQNGDLDPSWIIDDIESYFMDLCNSGLARNIAQNFTTIWMKLFEPMKKQHCNTCNLDVYLGMNEKQICPNPSCNSTI
;
A
#
# COMPACT_ATOMS: atom_id res chain seq x y z
N MET A 1 -18.76 -18.74 -2.77
CA MET A 1 -17.93 -17.62 -2.31
C MET A 1 -17.53 -16.85 -3.55
N GLY A 2 -18.17 -15.70 -3.77
CA GLY A 2 -17.89 -14.87 -4.95
C GLY A 2 -16.49 -14.30 -4.78
N SER A 3 -15.59 -14.61 -5.72
CA SER A 3 -14.24 -14.06 -5.76
C SER A 3 -14.35 -12.56 -6.07
N PHE A 4 -14.48 -11.72 -5.05
CA PHE A 4 -14.37 -10.28 -5.22
C PHE A 4 -12.94 -9.99 -5.63
N VAL A 5 -12.77 -9.55 -6.88
CA VAL A 5 -11.48 -9.06 -7.39
C VAL A 5 -11.61 -7.54 -7.43
N PRO A 6 -10.94 -6.81 -6.53
CA PRO A 6 -10.95 -5.35 -6.56
C PRO A 6 -10.44 -4.88 -7.93
N VAL A 7 -11.05 -3.82 -8.48
CA VAL A 7 -10.71 -3.33 -9.82
C VAL A 7 -9.25 -2.86 -9.85
N THR A 8 -8.81 -2.27 -8.74
CA THR A 8 -7.40 -1.92 -8.51
C THR A 8 -6.82 -2.84 -7.43
N PRO A 9 -5.67 -3.49 -7.67
CA PRO A 9 -4.96 -4.26 -6.64
C PRO A 9 -4.81 -3.45 -5.34
N ILE A 10 -5.12 -4.08 -4.21
CA ILE A 10 -5.12 -3.43 -2.88
C ILE A 10 -3.77 -2.82 -2.56
N GLN A 11 -2.68 -3.46 -2.98
CA GLN A 11 -1.32 -2.94 -2.84
C GLN A 11 -1.14 -1.57 -3.50
N LEU A 12 -1.75 -1.35 -4.67
CA LEU A 12 -1.72 -0.06 -5.35
C LEU A 12 -2.59 0.97 -4.64
N GLN A 13 -3.76 0.55 -4.14
CA GLN A 13 -4.65 1.45 -3.39
C GLN A 13 -3.99 1.93 -2.09
N ILE A 14 -3.39 1.03 -1.30
CA ILE A 14 -2.65 1.37 -0.09
C ILE A 14 -1.53 2.37 -0.41
N ARG A 15 -0.69 2.05 -1.40
CA ARG A 15 0.44 2.91 -1.81
C ARG A 15 -0.04 4.28 -2.31
N LYS A 16 -1.16 4.34 -3.02
CA LYS A 16 -1.77 5.60 -3.48
C LYS A 16 -2.23 6.45 -2.29
N ILE A 17 -2.93 5.87 -1.33
CA ILE A 17 -3.44 6.59 -0.16
C ILE A 17 -2.28 7.13 0.69
N ILE A 18 -1.23 6.33 0.88
CA ILE A 18 -0.01 6.77 1.56
C ILE A 18 0.62 7.95 0.82
N PHE A 19 0.77 7.87 -0.51
CA PHE A 19 1.32 8.98 -1.29
C PHE A 19 0.46 10.25 -1.25
N GLU A 20 -0.86 10.13 -1.23
CA GLU A 20 -1.75 11.30 -1.22
C GLU A 20 -1.87 11.95 0.17
N ASN A 21 -1.72 11.17 1.24
CA ASN A 21 -2.04 11.63 2.61
C ASN A 21 -0.86 11.61 3.58
N HIS A 22 0.12 10.75 3.37
CA HIS A 22 1.21 10.45 4.31
C HIS A 22 2.58 10.36 3.61
N ASN A 23 2.80 11.19 2.58
CA ASN A 23 4.05 11.21 1.82
C ASN A 23 5.19 11.96 2.52
N ASP A 24 5.02 12.29 3.80
CA ASP A 24 6.04 12.92 4.62
C ASP A 24 6.81 11.85 5.40
N VAL A 25 8.14 11.90 5.30
CA VAL A 25 9.03 10.99 6.04
C VAL A 25 8.98 11.22 7.52
N ASP A 26 8.49 12.35 8.00
CA ASP A 26 8.36 12.64 9.43
C ASP A 26 7.03 12.21 10.03
N GLU A 27 6.03 12.02 9.18
CA GLU A 27 4.70 11.60 9.54
C GLU A 27 4.64 10.10 9.85
N LYS A 28 3.82 9.77 10.85
CA LYS A 28 3.51 8.40 11.22
C LYS A 28 2.05 8.14 10.88
N PHE A 29 1.77 6.96 10.38
CA PHE A 29 0.43 6.53 10.00
C PHE A 29 0.19 5.10 10.42
N THR A 30 -1.07 4.71 10.47
CA THR A 30 -1.48 3.35 10.81
C THR A 30 -2.13 2.64 9.63
N ASN A 31 -2.06 1.31 9.63
CA ASN A 31 -2.85 0.50 8.70
C ASN A 31 -4.36 0.72 8.88
N ASP A 32 -4.84 1.01 10.09
CA ASP A 32 -6.23 1.34 10.37
C ASP A 32 -6.70 2.58 9.60
N GLU A 33 -5.96 3.70 9.70
CA GLU A 33 -6.29 4.95 8.99
C GLU A 33 -6.32 4.74 7.46
N ILE A 34 -5.38 3.97 6.93
CA ILE A 34 -5.34 3.66 5.51
C ILE A 34 -6.52 2.77 5.12
N PHE A 35 -6.85 1.77 5.94
CA PHE A 35 -7.96 0.88 5.67
C PHE A 35 -9.31 1.59 5.66
N GLU A 36 -9.53 2.52 6.58
CA GLU A 36 -10.73 3.36 6.58
C GLU A 36 -10.84 4.17 5.29
N LYS A 37 -9.74 4.75 4.81
CA LYS A 37 -9.71 5.46 3.52
C LYS A 37 -9.99 4.53 2.33
N ILE A 38 -9.46 3.30 2.34
CA ILE A 38 -9.77 2.31 1.29
C ILE A 38 -11.26 1.95 1.31
N LYS A 39 -11.84 1.73 2.50
CA LYS A 39 -13.28 1.47 2.65
C LYS A 39 -14.13 2.62 2.13
N GLN A 40 -13.72 3.87 2.36
CA GLN A 40 -14.39 5.06 1.84
C GLN A 40 -14.35 5.15 0.31
N ASN A 41 -13.30 4.62 -0.33
CA ASN A 41 -13.20 4.57 -1.80
C ASN A 41 -14.16 3.55 -2.44
N GLY A 42 -14.69 2.60 -1.68
CA GLY A 42 -15.72 1.65 -2.12
C GLY A 42 -15.23 0.51 -3.04
N ASP A 43 -13.93 0.37 -3.28
CA ASP A 43 -13.32 -0.72 -4.08
C ASP A 43 -12.82 -1.88 -3.21
N LEU A 44 -13.35 -2.02 -1.99
CA LEU A 44 -13.01 -3.07 -1.04
C LEU A 44 -14.28 -3.69 -0.46
N ASP A 45 -14.29 -5.01 -0.34
CA ASP A 45 -15.45 -5.74 0.17
C ASP A 45 -15.71 -5.36 1.64
N PRO A 46 -16.95 -4.98 2.01
CA PRO A 46 -17.29 -4.53 3.35
C PRO A 46 -17.04 -5.58 4.45
N SER A 47 -16.95 -6.87 4.08
CA SER A 47 -16.64 -7.97 5.00
C SER A 47 -15.17 -8.02 5.44
N TRP A 48 -14.27 -7.33 4.73
CA TRP A 48 -12.85 -7.34 5.06
C TRP A 48 -12.58 -6.61 6.37
N ILE A 49 -11.60 -7.13 7.09
CA ILE A 49 -11.07 -6.58 8.33
C ILE A 49 -9.56 -6.29 8.20
N ILE A 50 -8.98 -5.67 9.23
CA ILE A 50 -7.55 -5.33 9.26
C ILE A 50 -6.66 -6.58 9.11
N ASP A 51 -7.09 -7.72 9.65
CA ASP A 51 -6.33 -8.98 9.54
C ASP A 51 -6.17 -9.43 8.08
N ASP A 52 -7.16 -9.19 7.21
CA ASP A 52 -7.10 -9.60 5.80
C ASP A 52 -6.05 -8.79 5.02
N ILE A 53 -5.79 -7.56 5.44
CA ILE A 53 -4.86 -6.64 4.78
C ILE A 53 -3.50 -6.54 5.46
N GLU A 54 -3.34 -7.11 6.66
CA GLU A 54 -2.11 -7.03 7.46
C GLU A 54 -0.90 -7.48 6.65
N SER A 55 -1.07 -8.58 5.91
CA SER A 55 -0.03 -9.12 5.01
C SER A 55 0.48 -8.10 3.98
N TYR A 56 -0.40 -7.26 3.41
CA TYR A 56 0.02 -6.22 2.47
C TYR A 56 0.86 -5.13 3.14
N PHE A 57 0.55 -4.77 4.39
CA PHE A 57 1.35 -3.79 5.14
C PHE A 57 2.71 -4.35 5.56
N MET A 58 2.76 -5.62 5.94
CA MET A 58 4.01 -6.33 6.19
C MET A 58 4.86 -6.39 4.91
N ASP A 59 4.25 -6.62 3.75
CA ASP A 59 4.95 -6.59 2.47
C ASP A 59 5.51 -5.21 2.12
N LEU A 60 4.84 -4.11 2.47
CA LEU A 60 5.39 -2.75 2.31
C LEU A 60 6.62 -2.52 3.21
N CYS A 61 6.61 -3.10 4.40
CA CYS A 61 7.77 -3.06 5.28
C CYS A 61 8.93 -3.90 4.72
N ASN A 62 8.62 -5.10 4.22
CA ASN A 62 9.59 -6.00 3.60
C ASN A 62 10.17 -5.46 2.28
N SER A 63 9.39 -4.67 1.53
CA SER A 63 9.86 -4.02 0.30
C SER A 63 10.84 -2.88 0.57
N GLY A 64 10.92 -2.39 1.82
CA GLY A 64 11.74 -1.25 2.22
C GLY A 64 11.08 0.10 1.97
N LEU A 65 9.78 0.15 1.70
CA LEU A 65 9.05 1.41 1.52
C LEU A 65 8.83 2.13 2.86
N ALA A 66 8.31 1.39 3.83
CA ALA A 66 8.00 1.88 5.17
C ALA A 66 8.71 1.04 6.23
N ARG A 67 8.90 1.60 7.41
CA ARG A 67 9.31 0.86 8.60
C ARG A 67 8.15 0.75 9.57
N ASN A 68 8.00 -0.44 10.14
CA ASN A 68 7.19 -0.64 11.33
C ASN A 68 7.93 0.00 12.52
N ILE A 69 7.32 1.01 13.15
CA ILE A 69 7.86 1.70 14.33
C ILE A 69 7.25 1.17 15.64
N ALA A 70 6.05 0.59 15.58
CA ALA A 70 5.37 -0.04 16.70
C ALA A 70 4.22 -0.90 16.17
N GLN A 71 3.80 -1.89 16.95
CA GLN A 71 2.60 -2.67 16.70
C GLN A 71 1.84 -2.92 18.01
N ASN A 72 0.51 -2.84 17.97
CA ASN A 72 -0.36 -3.20 19.08
C ASN A 72 -1.54 -4.00 18.53
N PHE A 73 -1.58 -5.29 18.83
CA PHE A 73 -2.50 -6.24 18.19
C PHE A 73 -2.39 -6.16 16.65
N THR A 74 -3.48 -5.77 16.01
CA THR A 74 -3.64 -5.67 14.55
C THR A 74 -3.23 -4.30 14.01
N THR A 75 -3.08 -3.29 14.90
CA THR A 75 -2.65 -1.95 14.52
C THR A 75 -1.14 -1.89 14.39
N ILE A 76 -0.66 -1.54 13.19
CA ILE A 76 0.74 -1.35 12.88
C ILE A 76 0.98 0.13 12.63
N TRP A 77 1.84 0.74 13.44
CA TRP A 77 2.35 2.08 13.18
C TRP A 77 3.52 1.99 12.23
N MET A 78 3.41 2.71 11.13
CA MET A 78 4.43 2.78 10.09
C MET A 78 4.88 4.21 9.89
N LYS A 79 6.11 4.34 9.41
CA LYS A 79 6.72 5.60 8.98
C LYS A 79 7.47 5.36 7.69
N LEU A 80 7.35 6.25 6.72
CA LEU A 80 8.12 6.13 5.46
C LEU A 80 9.62 6.22 5.75
N PHE A 81 10.42 5.45 5.01
CA PHE A 81 11.87 5.66 4.99
C PHE A 81 12.23 6.91 4.20
N GLU A 82 11.57 7.08 3.05
CA GLU A 82 11.77 8.18 2.11
C GLU A 82 10.43 8.56 1.47
N PRO A 83 10.30 9.79 0.93
CA PRO A 83 9.10 10.19 0.22
C PRO A 83 8.89 9.27 -0.99
N MET A 84 7.65 8.86 -1.17
CA MET A 84 7.22 8.08 -2.31
C MET A 84 7.21 8.96 -3.56
N LYS A 85 7.51 8.35 -4.70
CA LYS A 85 7.38 8.95 -6.03
C LYS A 85 6.35 8.22 -6.85
N LYS A 86 5.53 9.00 -7.54
CA LYS A 86 4.65 8.50 -8.59
C LYS A 86 5.51 8.08 -9.78
N GLN A 87 5.33 6.85 -10.23
CA GLN A 87 5.97 6.30 -11.42
C GLN A 87 4.91 5.61 -12.28
N HIS A 88 5.13 5.63 -13.60
CA HIS A 88 4.21 5.01 -14.53
C HIS A 88 4.80 3.69 -15.02
N CYS A 89 4.10 2.58 -14.76
CA CYS A 89 4.53 1.28 -15.27
C CYS A 89 4.04 1.11 -16.72
N ASN A 90 4.96 1.16 -17.68
CA ASN A 90 4.62 1.02 -19.11
C ASN A 90 4.00 -0.34 -19.46
N THR A 91 4.31 -1.40 -18.72
CA THR A 91 3.83 -2.76 -19.03
C THR A 91 2.36 -2.95 -18.68
N CYS A 92 1.91 -2.47 -17.51
CA CYS A 92 0.50 -2.56 -17.11
C CYS A 92 -0.26 -1.24 -17.28
N ASN A 93 0.40 -0.19 -17.78
CA ASN A 93 -0.15 1.15 -18.01
C ASN A 93 -0.85 1.71 -16.75
N LEU A 94 -0.27 1.45 -15.58
CA LEU A 94 -0.79 1.89 -14.28
C LEU A 94 0.21 2.81 -13.60
N ASP A 95 -0.35 3.81 -12.91
CA ASP A 95 0.42 4.65 -12.00
C ASP A 95 0.69 3.87 -10.70
N VAL A 96 1.97 3.70 -10.39
CA VAL A 96 2.45 3.05 -9.17
C VAL A 96 3.19 4.05 -8.32
N TYR A 97 3.19 3.82 -7.01
CA TYR A 97 3.87 4.70 -6.06
C TYR A 97 4.96 3.89 -5.36
N LEU A 98 6.21 4.27 -5.60
CA LEU A 98 7.39 3.58 -5.13
C LEU A 98 8.32 4.53 -4.36
N GLY A 99 8.99 4.02 -3.33
CA GLY A 99 10.13 4.68 -2.69
C GLY A 99 11.32 4.76 -3.64
N MET A 100 12.20 5.75 -3.45
CA MET A 100 13.38 5.93 -4.31
C MET A 100 14.39 4.78 -4.15
N ASN A 101 14.53 4.23 -2.95
CA ASN A 101 15.47 3.16 -2.64
C ASN A 101 14.85 1.76 -2.59
N GLU A 102 13.54 1.61 -2.76
CA GLU A 102 12.95 0.27 -2.91
C GLU A 102 13.19 -0.28 -4.32
N LYS A 103 12.98 -1.59 -4.49
CA LYS A 103 13.09 -2.23 -5.80
C LYS A 103 12.10 -1.58 -6.76
N GLN A 104 12.61 -1.07 -7.88
CA GLN A 104 11.80 -0.47 -8.96
C GLN A 104 11.07 -1.57 -9.72
N ILE A 105 10.14 -2.24 -9.04
CA ILE A 105 9.35 -3.34 -9.58
C ILE A 105 7.89 -2.97 -9.36
N CYS A 106 7.08 -3.18 -10.39
CA CYS A 106 5.66 -2.94 -10.32
C CYS A 106 5.04 -3.82 -9.22
N PRO A 107 4.43 -3.22 -8.17
CA PRO A 107 3.81 -3.98 -7.09
C PRO A 107 2.46 -4.59 -7.50
N ASN A 108 2.09 -4.47 -8.78
CA ASN A 108 0.93 -5.14 -9.35
C ASN A 108 1.24 -6.64 -9.53
N PRO A 109 0.53 -7.55 -8.83
CA PRO A 109 0.76 -8.99 -8.93
C PRO A 109 0.57 -9.54 -10.36
N SER A 110 -0.23 -8.87 -11.19
CA SER A 110 -0.47 -9.28 -12.58
C SER A 110 0.67 -8.93 -13.55
N CYS A 111 1.54 -7.99 -13.18
CA CYS A 111 2.56 -7.45 -14.07
C CYS A 111 3.98 -7.84 -13.64
N ASN A 112 4.29 -7.62 -12.36
CA ASN A 112 5.57 -7.89 -11.72
C ASN A 112 6.81 -7.47 -12.54
N SER A 113 6.65 -6.46 -13.40
CA SER A 113 7.70 -5.98 -14.32
C SER A 113 8.59 -4.95 -13.63
N THR A 114 9.87 -4.94 -13.98
CA THR A 114 10.81 -3.89 -13.56
C THR A 114 10.45 -2.55 -14.22
N ILE A 115 10.50 -1.47 -13.45
CA ILE A 115 10.21 -0.08 -13.85
C ILE A 115 11.53 0.69 -13.97
#